data_AF-A0AAX6F914-F1
#
_entry.id   AF-A0AAX6F914-F1
#
_cell.length_a   1.000
_cell.length_b   1.000
_cell.length_c   1.000
_cell.angle_alpha   90.00
_cell.angle_beta   90.00
_cell.angle_gamma   90.00
#
_symmetry.space_group_name_H-M   'P 1'
#
loop_
_entity.id
_entity.type
_entity.pdbx_description
1 polymer ?
#
loop_
_entity_poly.entity_id
_entity_poly.type
_entity_poly.pdbx_seq_one_letter_code
_entity_poly.pdbx_strand_id
1 'polypeptide(L)'
;MSSAAPPAGLVRQFKLATESELRVEVGQESPLRVRLVSGTAEIFGTELPPENWLSIPPRHKFAIFTWHGATIELEGTTEVEYVADETPMVSYVNVHAILDARRVRSKASQSSVLDSSQGPRVIVVGPTDSGKSSLCRMLLSWACKQGWKPTLWIWMLVRGPLLFLDVLLLHPLKCPLMKWKEFLLKCPLYIFMGTQLLVSVQSCIKF
;
A
#
# COMPACT_ATOMS: atom_id res chain seq x y z
N MET A 1 25.10 26.06 -16.05
CA MET A 1 24.59 24.89 -16.79
C MET A 1 23.13 24.72 -16.41
N SER A 2 22.23 25.20 -17.26
CA SER A 2 20.78 25.17 -17.02
C SER A 2 20.30 23.73 -17.13
N SER A 3 19.70 23.20 -16.05
CA SER A 3 19.07 21.88 -16.06
C SER A 3 17.80 21.94 -16.89
N ALA A 4 17.89 21.51 -18.15
CA ALA A 4 16.73 21.37 -19.02
C ALA A 4 15.75 20.37 -18.40
N ALA A 5 14.54 20.84 -18.06
CA ALA A 5 13.43 19.98 -17.69
C ALA A 5 13.15 19.02 -18.86
N PRO A 6 12.84 17.73 -18.59
CA PRO A 6 12.44 16.80 -19.63
C PRO A 6 11.24 17.38 -20.41
N PRO A 7 11.15 17.13 -21.74
CA PRO A 7 10.08 17.67 -22.57
C PRO A 7 8.74 17.29 -21.93
N ALA A 8 7.89 18.31 -21.69
CA ALA A 8 6.60 18.13 -21.05
C ALA A 8 5.78 17.12 -21.87
N GLY A 9 5.58 15.93 -21.31
CA GLY A 9 4.63 14.99 -21.85
C GLY A 9 3.24 15.60 -21.83
N LEU A 10 2.32 15.05 -22.62
CA LEU A 10 0.93 15.47 -22.59
C LEU A 10 0.36 15.25 -21.17
N VAL A 11 0.19 16.33 -20.41
CA VAL A 11 -0.41 16.29 -19.07
C VAL A 11 -1.91 16.16 -19.24
N ARG A 12 -2.47 15.07 -18.72
CA ARG A 12 -3.91 14.81 -18.70
C ARG A 12 -4.46 15.08 -17.31
N GLN A 13 -5.54 15.83 -17.23
CA GLN A 13 -6.16 16.23 -15.97
C GLN A 13 -7.49 15.48 -15.76
N PHE A 14 -7.67 14.94 -14.56
CA PHE A 14 -8.84 14.19 -14.14
C PHE A 14 -9.47 14.85 -12.92
N LYS A 15 -10.74 15.22 -13.03
CA LYS A 15 -11.55 15.69 -11.90
C LYS A 15 -12.32 14.51 -11.34
N LEU A 16 -12.04 14.19 -10.08
CA LEU A 16 -12.69 13.11 -9.34
C LEU A 16 -13.77 13.70 -8.45
N ALA A 17 -14.98 13.14 -8.54
CA ALA A 17 -16.07 13.44 -7.63
C ALA A 17 -15.80 12.81 -6.25
N THR A 18 -16.65 13.15 -5.28
CA THR A 18 -16.62 12.53 -3.95
C THR A 18 -16.82 11.03 -4.05
N GLU A 19 -16.00 10.25 -3.33
CA GLU A 19 -16.07 8.78 -3.28
C GLU A 19 -15.79 8.06 -4.61
N SER A 20 -15.20 8.74 -5.59
CA SER A 20 -14.73 8.15 -6.84
C SER A 20 -13.25 7.76 -6.78
N GLU A 21 -12.84 6.80 -7.61
CA GLU A 21 -11.43 6.45 -7.85
C GLU A 21 -11.02 6.53 -9.32
N LEU A 22 -9.78 6.95 -9.56
CA LEU A 22 -9.11 6.84 -10.84
C LEU A 22 -8.28 5.57 -10.88
N ARG A 23 -8.68 4.62 -11.72
CA ARG A 23 -7.94 3.37 -11.94
C ARG A 23 -6.99 3.53 -13.12
N VAL A 24 -5.72 3.25 -12.88
CA VAL A 24 -4.66 3.46 -13.87
C VAL A 24 -3.79 2.21 -14.01
N GLU A 25 -3.58 1.81 -15.25
CA GLU A 25 -2.56 0.84 -15.64
C GLU A 25 -1.46 1.58 -16.40
N VAL A 26 -0.25 1.58 -15.83
CA VAL A 26 0.92 2.25 -16.41
C VAL A 26 1.42 1.47 -17.61
N GLY A 27 1.81 2.19 -18.67
CA GLY A 27 2.44 1.62 -19.85
C GLY A 27 3.69 0.77 -19.57
N GLN A 28 4.09 -0.01 -20.56
CA GLN A 28 5.16 -1.01 -20.42
C GLN A 28 6.57 -0.43 -20.39
N GLU A 29 6.79 0.74 -20.98
CA GLU A 29 8.14 1.25 -21.29
C GLU A 29 8.54 2.47 -20.46
N SER A 30 7.60 3.37 -20.16
CA SER A 30 7.87 4.64 -19.48
C SER A 30 7.20 4.73 -18.11
N PRO A 31 7.85 5.36 -17.11
CA PRO A 31 7.23 5.63 -15.83
C PRO A 31 6.13 6.69 -15.99
N LEU A 32 5.06 6.56 -15.21
CA LEU A 32 3.99 7.55 -15.14
C LEU A 32 4.27 8.54 -14.02
N ARG A 33 4.10 9.83 -14.28
CA ARG A 33 4.12 10.86 -13.24
C ARG A 33 2.70 11.23 -12.85
N VAL A 34 2.45 11.30 -11.54
CA VAL A 34 1.15 11.61 -10.95
C VAL A 34 1.31 12.84 -10.06
N ARG A 35 0.41 13.81 -10.15
CA ARG A 35 0.38 14.98 -9.27
C ARG A 35 -1.05 15.25 -8.79
N LEU A 36 -1.18 15.59 -7.51
CA LEU A 36 -2.41 16.12 -6.93
C LEU A 36 -2.38 17.65 -7.03
N VAL A 37 -3.32 18.25 -7.76
CA VAL A 37 -3.40 19.71 -7.94
C VAL A 37 -4.29 20.33 -6.87
N SER A 38 -5.44 19.72 -6.60
CA SER A 38 -6.42 20.26 -5.64
C SER A 38 -7.16 19.15 -4.92
N GLY A 39 -7.56 19.42 -3.68
CA GLY A 39 -8.32 18.47 -2.84
C GLY A 39 -7.43 17.48 -2.12
N THR A 40 -8.00 16.33 -1.74
CA THR A 40 -7.27 15.25 -1.06
C THR A 40 -7.48 13.94 -1.80
N ALA A 41 -6.40 13.20 -2.01
CA ALA A 41 -6.44 11.91 -2.67
C ALA A 41 -5.45 10.94 -2.02
N GLU A 42 -5.74 9.66 -2.08
CA GLU A 42 -4.90 8.61 -1.53
C GLU A 42 -4.70 7.44 -2.50
N ILE A 43 -3.51 6.84 -2.48
CA ILE A 43 -3.20 5.60 -3.20
C ILE A 43 -3.06 4.50 -2.15
N PHE A 44 -3.97 3.53 -2.17
CA PHE A 44 -4.01 2.40 -1.22
C PHE A 44 -3.84 2.85 0.26
N GLY A 45 -4.57 3.89 0.66
CA GLY A 45 -4.56 4.46 2.01
C GLY A 45 -3.36 5.36 2.35
N THR A 46 -2.51 5.67 1.36
CA THR A 46 -1.42 6.64 1.51
C THR A 46 -1.78 7.96 0.83
N GLU A 47 -1.93 9.03 1.60
CA GLU A 47 -2.30 10.36 1.11
C GLU A 47 -1.22 10.94 0.20
N LEU A 48 -1.63 11.43 -0.98
CA LEU A 48 -0.79 12.14 -1.96
C LEU A 48 -0.44 13.55 -1.49
N PRO A 49 0.86 13.97 -1.47
CA PRO A 49 1.21 15.35 -1.21
C PRO A 49 0.70 16.24 -2.35
N PRO A 50 0.12 17.41 -2.03
CA PRO A 50 -0.29 18.37 -3.05
C PRO A 50 0.92 18.94 -3.80
N GLU A 51 0.72 19.26 -5.07
CA GLU A 51 1.68 19.91 -5.97
C GLU A 51 3.03 19.20 -6.16
N ASN A 52 3.13 17.92 -5.77
CA ASN A 52 4.36 17.15 -5.91
C ASN A 52 4.19 16.00 -6.90
N TRP A 53 5.13 15.89 -7.84
CA TRP A 53 5.17 14.83 -8.83
C TRP A 53 5.68 13.52 -8.22
N LEU A 54 4.83 12.50 -8.25
CA LEU A 54 5.16 11.13 -7.87
C LEU A 54 5.39 10.28 -9.12
N SER A 55 6.55 9.63 -9.21
CA SER A 55 6.86 8.71 -10.31
C SER A 55 6.46 7.27 -9.94
N ILE A 56 5.55 6.71 -10.74
CA ILE A 56 5.11 5.32 -10.68
C ILE A 56 5.88 4.52 -11.74
N PRO A 57 6.50 3.37 -11.37
CA PRO A 57 7.21 2.53 -12.32
C PRO A 57 6.29 1.94 -13.40
N PRO A 58 6.85 1.54 -14.56
CA PRO A 58 6.08 0.90 -15.63
C PRO A 58 5.45 -0.42 -15.17
N ARG A 59 4.41 -0.87 -15.91
CA ARG A 59 3.68 -2.14 -15.66
C ARG A 59 2.99 -2.24 -14.30
N HIS A 60 2.72 -1.11 -13.66
CA HIS A 60 2.03 -1.06 -12.37
C HIS A 60 0.56 -0.73 -12.54
N LYS A 61 -0.26 -1.36 -11.71
CA LYS A 61 -1.70 -1.09 -11.60
C LYS A 61 -1.97 -0.45 -10.25
N PHE A 62 -2.64 0.69 -10.25
CA PHE A 62 -2.99 1.38 -9.02
C PHE A 62 -4.31 2.14 -9.15
N ALA A 63 -4.90 2.47 -8.02
CA ALA A 63 -6.10 3.29 -7.93
C ALA A 63 -5.81 4.50 -7.04
N ILE A 64 -6.22 5.68 -7.49
CA ILE A 64 -6.20 6.92 -6.71
C ILE A 64 -7.64 7.18 -6.28
N PHE A 65 -7.90 7.16 -4.98
CA PHE A 65 -9.22 7.40 -4.41
C PHE A 65 -9.30 8.79 -3.76
N THR A 66 -10.48 9.40 -3.75
CA THR A 66 -10.74 10.64 -3.01
C THR A 66 -12.03 10.55 -2.19
N TRP A 67 -11.96 11.04 -0.94
CA TRP A 67 -13.12 11.13 -0.04
C TRP A 67 -13.97 12.37 -0.30
N HIS A 68 -13.33 13.49 -0.64
CA HIS A 68 -13.97 14.81 -0.68
C HIS A 68 -13.93 15.47 -2.07
N GLY A 69 -13.39 14.77 -3.07
CA GLY A 69 -13.14 15.31 -4.40
C GLY A 69 -11.70 15.78 -4.58
N ALA A 70 -11.14 15.51 -5.75
CA ALA A 70 -9.75 15.84 -6.07
C ALA A 70 -9.53 16.09 -7.56
N THR A 71 -8.51 16.88 -7.87
CA THR A 71 -8.03 17.05 -9.25
C THR A 71 -6.64 16.45 -9.36
N ILE A 72 -6.52 15.44 -10.23
CA ILE A 72 -5.29 14.69 -10.45
C ILE A 72 -4.76 15.00 -11.85
N GLU A 73 -3.45 15.14 -11.96
CA GLU A 73 -2.75 15.21 -13.23
C GLU A 73 -1.88 13.98 -13.43
N LEU A 74 -1.97 13.43 -14.63
CA LEU A 74 -1.16 12.32 -15.11
C LEU A 74 -0.28 12.80 -16.26
N GLU A 75 1.00 12.48 -16.20
CA GLU A 75 1.94 12.76 -17.27
C GLU A 75 2.69 11.48 -17.64
N GLY A 76 2.52 11.04 -18.89
CA GLY A 76 3.11 9.81 -19.42
C GLY A 76 2.09 8.92 -20.11
N THR A 77 2.53 7.72 -20.48
CA THR A 77 1.72 6.75 -21.22
C THR A 77 1.01 5.79 -20.26
N THR A 78 -0.29 5.66 -20.42
CA THR A 78 -1.15 4.71 -19.70
C THR A 78 -1.75 3.72 -20.71
N GLU A 79 -1.92 2.47 -20.30
CA GLU A 79 -2.64 1.46 -21.10
C GLU A 79 -4.15 1.57 -20.86
N VAL A 80 -4.52 1.78 -19.60
CA VAL A 80 -5.92 1.90 -19.17
C VAL A 80 -6.00 3.03 -18.15
N GLU A 81 -6.91 3.97 -18.37
CA GLU A 81 -7.27 5.01 -17.42
C GLU A 81 -8.78 5.26 -17.46
N TYR A 82 -9.46 5.08 -16.33
CA TYR A 82 -10.88 5.39 -16.19
C TYR A 82 -11.25 5.75 -14.76
N VAL A 83 -12.29 6.57 -14.62
CA VAL A 83 -12.87 6.91 -13.32
C VAL A 83 -13.97 5.91 -13.00
N ALA A 84 -13.93 5.35 -11.79
CA ALA A 84 -14.95 4.45 -11.26
C ALA A 84 -15.63 5.12 -10.07
N ASP A 85 -16.96 5.16 -10.10
CA ASP A 85 -17.78 5.76 -9.03
C ASP A 85 -18.20 4.73 -7.97
N GLU A 86 -18.24 3.44 -8.34
CA GLU A 86 -18.56 2.37 -7.40
C GLU A 86 -17.29 1.76 -6.80
N THR A 87 -17.08 2.00 -5.51
CA THR A 87 -15.91 1.49 -4.79
C THR A 87 -16.30 0.88 -3.44
N PRO A 88 -15.66 -0.23 -3.02
CA PRO A 88 -15.89 -0.83 -1.69
C PRO A 88 -15.16 -0.07 -0.56
N MET A 89 -14.74 1.18 -0.79
CA MET A 89 -13.87 1.94 0.12
C MET A 89 -14.50 2.16 1.50
N VAL A 90 -15.79 2.47 1.55
CA VAL A 90 -16.55 2.64 2.79
C VAL A 90 -16.51 1.38 3.65
N SER A 91 -16.67 0.20 3.02
CA SER A 91 -16.58 -1.09 3.70
C SER A 91 -15.20 -1.32 4.31
N TYR A 92 -14.14 -0.93 3.61
CA TYR A 92 -12.76 -1.08 4.10
C TYR A 92 -12.47 -0.16 5.28
N VAL A 93 -12.95 1.09 5.26
CA VAL A 93 -12.82 2.01 6.40
C VAL A 93 -13.59 1.51 7.62
N ASN A 94 -14.79 0.95 7.42
CA ASN A 94 -15.57 0.36 8.51
C ASN A 94 -14.81 -0.79 9.18
N VAL A 95 -14.19 -1.67 8.39
CA VAL A 95 -13.33 -2.74 8.92
C VAL A 95 -12.16 -2.15 9.71
N HIS A 96 -11.48 -1.14 9.17
CA HIS A 96 -10.37 -0.46 9.87
C HIS A 96 -10.81 0.14 11.22
N ALA A 97 -11.96 0.81 11.27
CA ALA A 97 -12.50 1.38 12.50
C ALA A 97 -12.78 0.32 13.58
N ILE A 98 -13.35 -0.83 13.19
CA ILE A 98 -13.58 -1.96 14.12
C ILE A 98 -12.25 -2.52 14.64
N LEU A 99 -11.25 -2.66 13.76
CA LEU A 99 -9.93 -3.14 14.16
C LEU A 99 -9.22 -2.16 15.10
N ASP A 100 -9.33 -0.87 14.82
CA ASP A 100 -8.78 0.18 15.66
C ASP A 100 -9.40 0.16 17.07
N ALA A 101 -10.74 0.09 17.17
CA ALA A 101 -11.43 -0.04 18.45
C ALA A 101 -10.96 -1.29 19.25
N ARG A 102 -10.70 -2.40 18.57
CA ARG A 102 -10.13 -3.62 19.20
C ARG A 102 -8.68 -3.40 19.67
N ARG A 103 -7.85 -2.68 18.92
CA ARG A 103 -6.48 -2.32 19.33
C ARG A 103 -6.48 -1.44 20.58
N VAL A 104 -7.34 -0.41 20.62
CA VAL A 104 -7.48 0.49 21.77
C VAL A 104 -7.91 -0.29 23.01
N ARG A 105 -8.94 -1.14 22.89
CA ARG A 105 -9.42 -1.98 24.00
C ARG A 105 -8.31 -2.90 24.53
N SER A 106 -7.59 -3.56 23.62
CA SER A 106 -6.50 -4.46 24.00
C SER A 106 -5.38 -3.72 24.75
N LYS A 107 -4.98 -2.53 24.27
CA LYS A 107 -3.99 -1.69 24.95
C LYS A 107 -4.45 -1.24 26.34
N ALA A 108 -5.74 -0.95 26.54
CA ALA A 108 -6.29 -0.59 27.85
C ALA A 108 -6.27 -1.78 28.83
N SER A 109 -6.59 -2.99 28.36
CA SER A 109 -6.60 -4.22 29.17
C SER A 109 -5.21 -4.73 29.57
N GLN A 110 -4.13 -4.31 28.88
CA GLN A 110 -2.75 -4.67 29.27
C GLN A 110 -2.30 -4.08 30.62
N SER A 111 -3.09 -3.17 31.21
CA SER A 111 -2.84 -2.63 32.56
C SER A 111 -3.25 -3.59 33.69
N SER A 112 -4.10 -4.59 33.41
CA SER A 112 -4.46 -5.64 34.38
C SER A 112 -3.56 -6.87 34.18
N VAL A 113 -2.76 -7.17 35.21
CA VAL A 113 -1.63 -8.14 35.26
C VAL A 113 -1.97 -9.59 34.86
N LEU A 114 -3.23 -9.94 34.60
CA LEU A 114 -3.67 -11.33 34.42
C LEU A 114 -4.02 -11.73 32.99
N ASP A 115 -4.28 -10.78 32.09
CA ASP A 115 -4.59 -11.08 30.69
C ASP A 115 -3.64 -10.34 29.77
N SER A 116 -2.73 -11.09 29.13
CA SER A 116 -1.94 -10.61 28.01
C SER A 116 -2.86 -10.35 26.83
N SER A 117 -3.60 -9.23 26.87
CA SER A 117 -4.52 -8.87 25.79
C SER A 117 -3.70 -8.67 24.52
N GLN A 118 -3.90 -9.58 23.58
CA GLN A 118 -3.27 -9.54 22.26
C GLN A 118 -4.10 -8.68 21.33
N GLY A 119 -3.43 -7.90 20.47
CA GLY A 119 -4.10 -7.13 19.43
C GLY A 119 -4.88 -8.02 18.45
N PRO A 120 -5.82 -7.43 17.68
CA PRO A 120 -6.64 -8.19 16.74
C PRO A 120 -5.77 -8.85 15.66
N ARG A 121 -5.96 -10.16 15.48
CA ARG A 121 -5.38 -10.94 14.37
C ARG A 121 -6.43 -11.08 13.28
N VAL A 122 -6.09 -10.69 12.06
CA VAL A 122 -7.00 -10.68 10.91
C VAL A 122 -6.40 -11.53 9.80
N ILE A 123 -7.23 -12.41 9.23
CA ILE A 123 -6.90 -13.17 8.04
C ILE A 123 -7.82 -12.70 6.91
N VAL A 124 -7.24 -12.43 5.73
CA VAL A 124 -7.98 -12.04 4.54
C VAL A 124 -7.92 -13.22 3.56
N VAL A 125 -9.07 -13.80 3.22
CA VAL A 125 -9.18 -14.97 2.35
C VAL A 125 -10.06 -14.61 1.15
N GLY A 126 -9.72 -15.14 -0.02
CA GLY A 126 -10.49 -14.93 -1.25
C GLY A 126 -9.82 -15.58 -2.47
N PRO A 127 -10.55 -15.72 -3.59
CA PRO A 127 -10.03 -16.31 -4.82
C PRO A 127 -8.90 -15.48 -5.42
N THR A 128 -8.13 -16.03 -6.36
CA THR A 128 -7.06 -15.30 -7.06
C THR A 128 -7.59 -13.98 -7.65
N ASP A 129 -6.76 -12.94 -7.65
CA ASP A 129 -7.06 -11.60 -8.19
C ASP A 129 -8.23 -10.82 -7.55
N SER A 130 -8.74 -11.26 -6.39
CA SER A 130 -9.79 -10.55 -5.66
C SER A 130 -9.35 -9.27 -4.89
N GLY A 131 -8.15 -8.74 -5.14
CA GLY A 131 -7.68 -7.50 -4.49
C GLY A 131 -7.20 -7.63 -3.03
N LYS A 132 -6.98 -8.85 -2.50
CA LYS A 132 -6.53 -9.12 -1.11
C LYS A 132 -5.30 -8.29 -0.72
N SER A 133 -4.28 -8.26 -1.59
CA SER A 133 -3.05 -7.51 -1.34
C SER A 133 -3.29 -6.01 -1.21
N SER A 134 -4.18 -5.46 -2.04
CA SER A 134 -4.56 -4.05 -2.02
C SER A 134 -5.28 -3.71 -0.72
N LEU A 135 -6.25 -4.54 -0.30
CA LEU A 135 -6.94 -4.38 0.97
C LEU A 135 -5.99 -4.42 2.16
N CYS A 136 -5.10 -5.42 2.22
CA CYS A 136 -4.09 -5.51 3.27
C CYS A 136 -3.22 -4.25 3.31
N ARG A 137 -2.75 -3.76 2.15
CA ARG A 137 -1.95 -2.54 2.05
C ARG A 137 -2.69 -1.32 2.61
N MET A 138 -3.97 -1.17 2.30
CA MET A 138 -4.80 -0.07 2.80
C MET A 138 -4.97 -0.11 4.32
N LEU A 139 -5.38 -1.26 4.87
CA LEU A 139 -5.56 -1.43 6.32
C LEU A 139 -4.26 -1.14 7.09
N LEU A 140 -3.12 -1.50 6.52
CA LEU A 140 -1.81 -1.19 7.10
C LEU A 140 -1.49 0.29 7.02
N SER A 141 -1.66 0.93 5.86
CA SER A 141 -1.41 2.36 5.68
C SER A 141 -2.21 3.18 6.69
N TRP A 142 -3.50 2.89 6.85
CA TRP A 142 -4.36 3.59 7.81
C TRP A 142 -4.00 3.28 9.27
N ALA A 143 -3.63 2.04 9.60
CA ALA A 143 -3.15 1.71 10.94
C ALA A 143 -1.83 2.43 11.28
N CYS A 144 -0.90 2.53 10.32
CA CYS A 144 0.34 3.28 10.47
C CYS A 144 0.06 4.79 10.62
N LYS A 145 -0.93 5.33 9.90
CA LYS A 145 -1.36 6.73 10.04
C LYS A 145 -1.85 7.04 11.46
N GLN A 146 -2.50 6.07 12.12
CA GLN A 146 -2.93 6.17 13.51
C GLN A 146 -1.81 5.87 14.54
N GLY A 147 -0.58 5.63 14.07
CA GLY A 147 0.58 5.34 14.93
C GLY A 147 0.65 3.89 15.45
N TRP A 148 -0.23 3.01 14.97
CA TRP A 148 -0.12 1.58 15.26
C TRP A 148 1.03 0.96 14.46
N LYS A 149 1.60 -0.12 15.02
CA LYS A 149 2.66 -0.92 14.38
C LYS A 149 2.14 -2.33 14.07
N PRO A 150 1.23 -2.49 13.11
CA PRO A 150 0.73 -3.80 12.74
C PRO A 150 1.85 -4.63 12.07
N THR A 151 1.82 -5.93 12.31
CA THR A 151 2.67 -6.89 11.61
C THR A 151 1.84 -7.51 10.49
N LEU A 152 2.23 -7.26 9.24
CA LEU A 152 1.61 -7.92 8.10
C LEU A 152 2.23 -9.31 7.92
N TRP A 153 1.36 -10.31 7.71
CA TRP A 153 1.74 -11.65 7.29
C TRP A 153 1.04 -11.91 5.96
N ILE A 154 1.79 -12.00 4.87
CA ILE A 154 1.26 -12.38 3.56
C ILE A 154 1.55 -13.86 3.34
N TRP A 155 0.52 -14.65 3.05
CA TRP A 155 0.65 -15.97 2.48
C TRP A 155 0.01 -15.94 1.10
N MET A 156 0.84 -16.02 0.05
CA MET A 156 0.36 -16.18 -1.33
C MET A 156 0.79 -17.54 -1.81
N LEU A 157 -0.18 -18.43 -2.07
CA LEU A 157 0.09 -19.70 -2.74
C LEU A 157 0.20 -19.42 -4.25
N VAL A 158 1.41 -19.28 -4.76
CA VAL A 158 1.64 -19.23 -6.21
C VAL A 158 1.52 -20.65 -6.74
N ARG A 159 0.48 -20.93 -7.56
CA ARG A 159 0.39 -22.19 -8.31
C ARG A 159 1.23 -22.06 -9.59
N GLY A 160 2.44 -22.60 -9.58
CA GLY A 160 3.29 -22.80 -10.76
C GLY A 160 3.83 -24.25 -10.81
N PRO A 161 4.15 -24.80 -12.00
CA PRO A 161 4.59 -26.19 -12.14
C PRO A 161 5.99 -26.48 -11.58
N LEU A 162 6.76 -25.46 -11.18
CA LEU A 162 8.08 -25.59 -10.57
C LEU A 162 8.20 -24.61 -9.40
N LEU A 163 8.41 -25.17 -8.21
CA LEU A 163 8.76 -24.54 -6.93
C LEU A 163 7.62 -23.76 -6.23
N PHE A 164 7.16 -24.34 -5.11
CA PHE A 164 6.43 -23.62 -4.07
C PHE A 164 7.34 -22.51 -3.52
N LEU A 165 7.09 -21.27 -3.92
CA LEU A 165 7.74 -20.11 -3.31
C LEU A 165 6.82 -19.57 -2.22
N ASP A 166 7.00 -20.08 -1.00
CA ASP A 166 6.36 -19.55 0.21
C ASP A 166 7.05 -18.23 0.59
N VAL A 167 6.52 -17.12 0.09
CA VAL A 167 7.02 -15.78 0.43
C VAL A 167 6.42 -15.35 1.77
N LEU A 168 7.18 -15.56 2.86
CA LEU A 168 6.86 -15.02 4.18
C LEU A 168 7.42 -13.59 4.27
N LEU A 169 6.56 -12.58 4.13
CA LEU A 169 6.95 -11.19 4.37
C LEU A 169 6.45 -10.76 5.76
N LEU A 170 7.37 -10.62 6.71
CA LEU A 170 7.15 -9.99 8.02
C LEU A 170 7.72 -8.58 7.98
N HIS A 171 6.88 -7.55 8.10
CA HIS A 171 7.37 -6.18 8.22
C HIS A 171 6.63 -5.42 9.33
N PRO A 172 7.32 -4.95 10.38
CA PRO A 172 6.77 -3.96 11.29
C PRO A 172 6.80 -2.59 10.59
N LEU A 173 5.67 -2.18 10.02
CA LEU A 173 5.58 -0.89 9.33
C LEU A 173 5.59 0.25 10.35
N LYS A 174 6.61 1.12 10.27
CA LYS A 174 6.73 2.35 11.08
C LYS A 174 6.30 3.62 10.32
N CYS A 175 6.19 3.56 9.00
CA CYS A 175 5.94 4.73 8.14
C CYS A 175 4.84 4.43 7.10
N PRO A 176 4.10 5.44 6.62
CA PRO A 176 3.21 5.29 5.47
C PRO A 176 3.99 4.83 4.23
N LEU A 177 3.39 3.95 3.43
CA LEU A 177 3.98 3.17 2.32
C LEU A 177 4.43 4.00 1.09
N MET A 178 4.63 5.30 1.24
CA MET A 178 4.63 6.24 0.14
C MET A 178 5.82 6.15 -0.81
N LYS A 179 6.94 5.62 -0.33
CA LYS A 179 8.11 5.44 -1.17
C LYS A 179 8.02 4.08 -1.85
N TRP A 180 7.42 4.05 -3.03
CA TRP A 180 7.37 2.88 -3.92
C TRP A 180 8.74 2.20 -4.09
N LYS A 181 9.82 3.00 -4.18
CA LYS A 181 11.21 2.49 -4.20
C LYS A 181 11.65 1.84 -2.89
N GLU A 182 11.18 2.31 -1.73
CA GLU A 182 11.57 1.74 -0.43
C GLU A 182 10.79 0.48 -0.06
N PHE A 183 9.60 0.26 -0.62
CA PHE A 183 8.85 -0.99 -0.41
C PHE A 183 9.58 -2.22 -0.99
N LEU A 184 10.34 -2.06 -2.08
CA LEU A 184 11.13 -3.16 -2.66
C LEU A 184 12.55 -3.26 -2.09
N LEU A 185 13.17 -2.14 -1.69
CA LEU A 185 14.58 -2.10 -1.25
C LEU A 185 14.80 -2.23 0.26
N LYS A 186 13.80 -2.00 1.13
CA LYS A 186 13.92 -2.17 2.59
C LYS A 186 13.21 -3.42 3.13
N CYS A 187 13.08 -4.44 2.29
CA CYS A 187 12.57 -5.74 2.68
C CYS A 187 13.72 -6.65 3.13
N PRO A 188 13.93 -6.94 4.42
CA PRO A 188 14.65 -8.14 4.79
C PRO A 188 13.73 -9.33 4.43
N LEU A 189 14.07 -9.98 3.32
CA LEU A 189 13.40 -11.17 2.82
C LEU A 189 13.73 -12.34 3.76
N TYR A 190 12.77 -12.78 4.57
CA TYR A 190 12.90 -14.01 5.35
C TYR A 190 12.12 -15.12 4.67
N ILE A 191 12.77 -15.89 3.79
CA ILE A 191 12.19 -17.12 3.24
C ILE A 191 12.31 -18.20 4.32
N PHE A 192 11.18 -18.62 4.87
CA PHE A 192 11.13 -19.77 5.77
C PHE A 192 10.87 -21.03 4.95
N MET A 193 11.93 -21.68 4.44
CA MET A 193 11.80 -23.04 3.93
C MET A 193 11.83 -24.00 5.12
N GLY A 194 10.69 -24.63 5.39
CA GLY A 194 10.55 -25.64 6.42
C GLY A 194 11.28 -26.93 6.04
N THR A 195 12.60 -26.96 6.25
CA THR A 195 13.36 -28.09 6.80
C THR A 195 14.80 -27.62 7.07
N GLN A 196 15.16 -27.62 8.35
CA GLN A 196 16.48 -27.31 8.93
C GLN A 196 17.00 -25.85 8.80
N LEU A 197 17.17 -25.28 9.99
CA LEU A 197 17.80 -24.01 10.31
C LEU A 197 19.27 -24.00 9.83
N LEU A 198 19.62 -23.16 8.86
CA LEU A 198 21.01 -22.71 8.67
C LEU A 198 21.04 -21.37 7.92
N VAL A 199 21.41 -20.30 8.64
CA VAL A 199 22.54 -19.39 8.34
C VAL A 199 22.30 -18.02 8.99
N SER A 200 23.32 -17.65 9.77
CA SER A 200 23.62 -16.34 10.36
C SER A 200 23.73 -15.24 9.30
N VAL A 201 23.11 -14.08 9.54
CA VAL A 201 23.68 -12.80 9.12
C VAL A 201 23.76 -11.91 10.36
N GLN A 202 24.81 -12.16 11.12
CA GLN A 202 25.33 -11.23 12.10
C GLN A 202 25.96 -10.05 11.34
N SER A 203 25.62 -8.84 11.78
CA SER A 203 26.26 -7.54 11.48
C SER A 203 25.65 -6.70 10.35
N CYS A 204 24.80 -5.74 10.74
CA CYS A 204 25.06 -4.32 10.49
C CYS A 204 24.36 -3.44 11.56
N ILE A 205 25.13 -3.16 12.64
CA ILE A 205 25.35 -1.83 13.27
C ILE A 205 24.12 -1.23 14.01
N LYS A 206 23.95 -1.38 15.33
CA LYS A 206 24.59 -0.59 16.42
C LYS A 206 24.79 0.91 16.10
N PHE A 207 23.81 1.74 16.43
CA PHE A 207 23.85 2.70 17.55
C PHE A 207 22.43 2.98 18.02
#